data_AF-A0A3D1AKL6-F1
#
_entry.id   AF-A0A3D1AKL6-F1
#
_cell.length_a   1.000
_cell.length_b   1.000
_cell.length_c   1.000
_cell.angle_alpha   90.00
_cell.angle_beta   90.00
_cell.angle_gamma   90.00
#
_symmetry.space_group_name_H-M   'P 1'
#
loop_
_entity.id
_entity.type
_entity.pdbx_description
1 polymer ?
#
loop_
_entity_poly.entity_id
_entity_poly.type
_entity_poly.pdbx_seq_one_letter_code
_entity_poly.pdbx_strand_id
1 'polypeptide(L)'
;MAQTTCTKNKKQGEITIRTSRFGEMSIDPEKIITMTSPFLGFSGSKRFVVKPHGKKSPFFWLQSLDEPKLAFVCIQADILVPQYQPEISNLIRLELQASPQQALDILLVLTIPKDNIEGMTANLMGPVAINPQKRLAKQVLQDPVSYDACWPVFTQDTAE
;
A
#
# COMPACT_ATOMS: atom_id res chain seq x y z
N MET A 1 -8.39 1.19 -49.50
CA MET A 1 -9.54 0.54 -48.85
C MET A 1 -9.02 -0.30 -47.68
N ALA A 2 -9.54 -0.01 -46.49
CA ALA A 2 -9.41 -0.69 -45.20
C ALA A 2 -8.07 -1.37 -44.83
N GLN A 3 -7.24 -0.67 -44.06
CA GLN A 3 -6.25 -1.28 -43.18
C GLN A 3 -7.00 -2.07 -42.09
N THR A 4 -6.81 -3.38 -42.07
CA THR A 4 -7.34 -4.26 -41.03
C THR A 4 -6.53 -4.02 -39.75
N THR A 5 -7.08 -3.26 -38.81
CA THR A 5 -6.57 -3.16 -37.46
C THR A 5 -6.82 -4.50 -36.75
N CYS A 6 -5.75 -5.26 -36.51
CA CYS A 6 -5.79 -6.46 -35.69
C CYS A 6 -6.04 -6.04 -34.23
N THR A 7 -7.31 -6.04 -33.82
CA THR A 7 -7.70 -5.87 -32.42
C THR A 7 -7.44 -7.19 -31.70
N LYS A 8 -6.33 -7.28 -30.95
CA LYS A 8 -6.13 -8.35 -29.98
C LYS A 8 -5.69 -7.75 -28.64
N ASN A 9 -6.66 -7.29 -27.87
CA ASN A 9 -6.46 -7.12 -26.43
C ASN A 9 -7.03 -8.36 -25.73
N LYS A 10 -6.21 -9.42 -25.68
CA LYS A 10 -6.48 -10.59 -24.86
C LYS A 10 -6.22 -10.16 -23.42
N LYS A 11 -7.26 -9.91 -22.62
CA LYS A 11 -7.11 -9.78 -21.16
C LYS A 11 -6.33 -11.01 -20.68
N GLN A 12 -5.13 -10.79 -20.14
CA GLN A 12 -4.40 -11.86 -19.47
C GLN A 12 -5.26 -12.37 -18.31
N GLY A 13 -5.26 -13.69 -18.12
CA GLY A 13 -6.17 -14.37 -17.22
C GLY A 13 -6.11 -13.81 -15.80
N GLU A 14 -7.28 -13.55 -15.22
CA GLU A 14 -7.37 -13.17 -13.82
C GLU A 14 -6.86 -14.34 -12.94
N ILE A 15 -6.15 -14.00 -11.87
CA ILE A 15 -5.66 -14.95 -10.89
C ILE A 15 -6.69 -15.07 -9.78
N THR A 16 -7.13 -16.29 -9.49
CA THR A 16 -8.05 -16.56 -8.37
C THR A 16 -7.26 -16.95 -7.12
N ILE A 17 -7.54 -16.29 -6.00
CA ILE A 17 -6.92 -16.58 -4.69
C ILE A 17 -7.97 -16.60 -3.59
N ARG A 18 -7.87 -17.56 -2.66
CA ARG A 18 -8.74 -17.62 -1.48
C ARG A 18 -8.04 -16.98 -0.28
N THR A 19 -8.58 -15.87 0.20
CA THR A 19 -8.07 -15.11 1.35
C THR A 19 -8.93 -15.35 2.59
N SER A 20 -8.35 -15.13 3.78
CA SER A 20 -9.11 -15.26 5.03
C SER A 20 -10.20 -14.20 5.18
N ARG A 21 -9.97 -13.00 4.67
CA ARG A 21 -10.85 -11.83 4.88
C ARG A 21 -11.91 -11.66 3.80
N PHE A 22 -11.61 -12.03 2.56
CA PHE A 22 -12.48 -11.74 1.41
C PHE A 22 -12.98 -13.01 0.70
N GLY A 23 -12.63 -14.19 1.20
CA GLY A 23 -12.92 -15.43 0.51
C GLY A 23 -12.19 -15.48 -0.84
N GLU A 24 -12.88 -15.92 -1.88
CA GLU A 24 -12.31 -16.00 -3.22
C GLU A 24 -12.25 -14.62 -3.88
N MET A 25 -11.07 -14.25 -4.35
CA MET A 25 -10.80 -13.00 -5.03
C MET A 25 -10.25 -13.26 -6.43
N SER A 26 -10.82 -12.56 -7.42
CA SER A 26 -10.25 -12.48 -8.76
C SER A 26 -9.34 -11.25 -8.86
N ILE A 27 -8.07 -11.48 -9.18
CA ILE A 27 -7.02 -10.46 -9.23
C ILE A 27 -6.56 -10.29 -10.66
N ASP A 28 -6.60 -9.05 -11.14
CA ASP A 28 -5.94 -8.65 -12.37
C ASP A 28 -4.41 -8.67 -12.14
N PRO A 29 -3.63 -9.48 -12.88
CA PRO A 29 -2.18 -9.53 -12.74
C PRO A 29 -1.52 -8.16 -12.90
N GLU A 30 -2.10 -7.27 -13.70
CA GLU A 30 -1.59 -5.92 -13.91
C GLU A 30 -1.81 -4.99 -12.71
N LYS A 31 -2.51 -5.44 -11.66
CA LYS A 31 -2.68 -4.71 -10.40
C LYS A 31 -1.78 -5.25 -9.27
N ILE A 32 -1.00 -6.30 -9.55
CA ILE A 32 -0.10 -6.88 -8.56
C ILE A 32 1.09 -5.96 -8.36
N ILE A 33 1.32 -5.59 -7.11
CA ILE A 33 2.48 -4.83 -6.66
C ILE A 33 3.51 -5.82 -6.13
N THR A 34 4.76 -5.63 -6.53
CA THR A 34 5.90 -6.43 -6.07
C THR A 34 6.78 -5.61 -5.14
N MET A 35 7.02 -6.12 -3.94
CA MET A 35 7.92 -5.53 -2.98
C MET A 35 9.37 -5.81 -3.38
N THR A 36 10.22 -4.79 -3.42
CA THR A 36 11.65 -4.94 -3.76
C THR A 36 12.44 -5.64 -2.66
N SER A 37 11.93 -5.59 -1.42
CA SER A 37 12.33 -6.39 -0.28
C SER A 37 11.10 -6.98 0.41
N PRO A 38 11.18 -8.12 1.10
CA PRO A 38 10.05 -8.64 1.88
C PRO A 38 9.48 -7.59 2.83
N PHE A 39 8.18 -7.68 3.10
CA PHE A 39 7.54 -6.85 4.12
C PHE A 39 8.14 -7.16 5.50
N LEU A 40 8.48 -6.15 6.31
CA LEU A 40 9.15 -6.38 7.60
C LEU A 40 8.29 -7.25 8.52
N GLY A 41 8.89 -8.28 9.11
CA GLY A 41 8.17 -9.29 9.90
C GLY A 41 7.49 -10.39 9.09
N PHE A 42 7.43 -10.30 7.75
CA PHE A 42 6.79 -11.26 6.85
C PHE A 42 7.69 -11.58 5.66
N SER A 43 8.76 -12.35 5.92
CA SER A 43 9.81 -12.65 4.93
C SER A 43 9.32 -13.38 3.67
N GLY A 44 8.18 -14.07 3.76
CA GLY A 44 7.55 -14.78 2.64
C GLY A 44 6.70 -13.90 1.72
N SER A 45 6.32 -12.70 2.16
CA SER A 45 5.35 -11.85 1.44
C SER A 45 6.03 -10.76 0.62
N LYS A 46 5.94 -10.88 -0.71
CA LYS A 46 6.46 -9.91 -1.68
C LYS A 46 5.42 -9.43 -2.69
N ARG A 47 4.34 -10.16 -2.92
CA ARG A 47 3.30 -9.80 -3.87
C ARG A 47 2.06 -9.36 -3.13
N PHE A 48 1.58 -8.16 -3.44
CA PHE A 48 0.42 -7.58 -2.80
C PHE A 48 -0.53 -6.98 -3.84
N VAL A 49 -1.77 -6.79 -3.41
CA VAL A 49 -2.75 -5.96 -4.13
C VAL A 49 -3.31 -4.92 -3.17
N VAL A 50 -3.48 -3.70 -3.66
CA VAL A 50 -4.18 -2.63 -2.94
C VAL A 50 -5.65 -2.66 -3.34
N LYS A 51 -6.52 -2.86 -2.35
CA LYS A 51 -7.97 -2.91 -2.55
C LYS A 51 -8.65 -1.85 -1.69
N PRO A 52 -9.51 -0.97 -2.23
CA PRO A 52 -10.31 -0.07 -1.41
C PRO A 52 -11.15 -0.83 -0.37
N HIS A 53 -11.21 -0.32 0.87
CA HIS A 53 -12.03 -0.87 1.94
C HIS A 53 -13.52 -0.75 1.59
N GLY A 54 -13.94 0.40 1.05
CA GLY A 54 -15.30 0.66 0.57
C GLY A 54 -15.37 1.92 -0.30
N LYS A 55 -16.47 2.15 -1.02
CA LYS A 55 -16.60 3.23 -2.04
C LYS A 55 -16.33 4.65 -1.52
N LYS A 56 -16.54 4.91 -0.22
CA LYS A 56 -16.36 6.23 0.42
C LYS A 56 -15.36 6.18 1.58
N SER A 57 -14.61 5.09 1.71
CA SER A 57 -13.67 4.91 2.80
C SER A 57 -12.28 5.40 2.37
N PRO A 58 -11.56 6.16 3.19
CA PRO A 58 -10.17 6.53 2.92
C PRO A 58 -9.20 5.34 3.12
N PHE A 59 -9.72 4.20 3.61
CA PHE A 59 -8.91 3.04 3.94
C PHE A 59 -8.79 2.08 2.77
N PHE A 60 -7.64 1.41 2.74
CA PHE A 60 -7.29 0.38 1.79
C PHE A 60 -6.90 -0.89 2.54
N TRP A 61 -7.05 -2.01 1.85
CA TRP A 61 -6.44 -3.27 2.22
C TRP A 61 -5.20 -3.48 1.36
N LEU A 62 -4.06 -3.72 2.00
CA LEU A 62 -2.86 -4.25 1.36
C LEU A 62 -2.85 -5.77 1.60
N GLN A 63 -3.40 -6.53 0.66
CA GLN A 63 -3.60 -7.98 0.76
C GLN A 63 -2.40 -8.71 0.15
N SER A 64 -1.76 -9.60 0.92
CA SER A 64 -0.69 -10.47 0.40
C SER A 64 -1.27 -11.55 -0.51
N LEU A 65 -0.58 -11.82 -1.62
CA LEU A 65 -0.88 -12.92 -2.54
C LEU A 65 -0.02 -14.16 -2.26
N ASP A 66 1.05 -14.00 -1.48
CA ASP A 66 1.92 -15.09 -1.05
C ASP A 66 1.41 -15.75 0.24
N GLU A 67 0.82 -14.93 1.13
CA GLU A 67 0.24 -15.35 2.38
C GLU A 67 -1.22 -14.89 2.45
N PRO A 68 -2.20 -15.68 1.99
CA PRO A 68 -3.59 -15.22 1.85
C PRO A 68 -4.29 -14.84 3.16
N LYS A 69 -3.69 -15.19 4.31
CA LYS A 69 -4.17 -14.80 5.64
C LYS A 69 -3.67 -13.41 6.08
N LEU A 70 -2.65 -12.88 5.41
CA LEU A 70 -2.02 -11.61 5.71
C LEU A 70 -2.64 -10.47 4.90
N ALA A 71 -3.18 -9.48 5.61
CA ALA A 71 -3.63 -8.24 5.01
C ALA A 71 -3.54 -7.11 6.03
N PHE A 72 -3.07 -5.95 5.58
CA PHE A 72 -2.98 -4.74 6.38
C PHE A 72 -4.09 -3.77 6.01
N VAL A 73 -4.62 -3.05 7.01
CA VAL A 73 -5.39 -1.84 6.74
C VAL A 73 -4.41 -0.71 6.58
N CYS A 74 -4.59 0.09 5.53
CA CYS A 74 -3.73 1.22 5.22
C CYS A 74 -4.56 2.47 4.92
N ILE A 75 -3.91 3.62 4.97
CA ILE A 75 -4.43 4.91 4.48
C ILE A 75 -3.34 5.59 3.64
N GLN A 76 -3.73 6.42 2.67
CA GLN A 76 -2.78 7.27 1.98
C GLN A 76 -2.24 8.34 2.93
N ALA A 77 -0.94 8.57 2.92
CA ALA A 77 -0.30 9.44 3.90
C ALA A 77 -0.74 10.91 3.76
N ASP A 78 -0.94 11.38 2.54
CA ASP A 78 -1.39 12.75 2.24
C ASP A 78 -2.82 13.04 2.71
N ILE A 79 -3.68 12.02 2.77
CA ILE A 79 -5.03 12.13 3.36
C ILE A 79 -4.95 12.30 4.87
N LEU A 80 -4.05 11.56 5.54
CA LEU A 80 -3.97 11.56 7.00
C LEU A 80 -3.15 12.72 7.56
N VAL A 81 -1.96 12.93 7.00
CA VAL A 81 -0.98 13.92 7.42
C VAL A 81 -0.45 14.63 6.16
N PRO A 82 -1.15 15.67 5.65
CA PRO A 82 -0.79 16.33 4.39
C PRO A 82 0.66 16.84 4.31
N GLN A 83 1.25 17.19 5.45
CA GLN A 83 2.62 17.67 5.59
C GLN A 83 3.67 16.55 5.74
N TYR A 84 3.27 15.28 5.76
CA TYR A 84 4.19 14.16 5.91
C TYR A 84 5.03 13.96 4.66
N GLN A 85 6.35 14.12 4.80
CA GLN A 85 7.32 14.02 3.71
C GLN A 85 8.40 12.99 4.08
N PRO A 86 8.14 11.68 3.90
CA PRO A 86 9.11 10.65 4.26
C PRO A 86 10.39 10.81 3.43
N GLU A 87 11.52 10.56 4.06
CA GLU A 87 12.80 10.59 3.38
C GLU A 87 12.94 9.32 2.51
N ILE A 88 12.83 9.49 1.20
CA ILE A 88 13.04 8.40 0.22
C ILE A 88 14.37 8.63 -0.48
N SER A 89 15.39 7.89 -0.06
CA SER A 89 16.74 7.99 -0.61
C SER A 89 16.81 7.65 -2.10
N ASN A 90 17.83 8.16 -2.79
CA ASN A 90 18.05 7.86 -4.21
C ASN A 90 18.22 6.36 -4.49
N LEU A 91 18.80 5.61 -3.55
CA LEU A 91 18.93 4.15 -3.65
C LEU A 91 17.56 3.47 -3.67
N ILE A 92 16.65 3.89 -2.78
CA ILE A 92 15.28 3.35 -2.73
C ILE A 92 14.52 3.75 -4.00
N ARG A 93 14.66 4.99 -4.48
CA ARG A 93 14.04 5.42 -5.75
C ARG A 93 14.52 4.59 -6.93
N LEU A 94 15.82 4.25 -6.98
CA LEU A 94 16.37 3.38 -8.01
C LEU A 94 15.78 1.97 -7.94
N GLU A 95 15.66 1.38 -6.75
CA GLU A 95 14.98 0.08 -6.56
C GLU A 95 13.53 0.11 -7.06
N LEU A 96 12.82 1.20 -6.78
CA LEU A 96 11.45 1.42 -7.22
C LEU A 96 11.34 1.83 -8.69
N GLN A 97 12.46 1.98 -9.40
CA GLN A 97 12.54 2.48 -10.77
C GLN A 97 11.79 3.82 -10.96
N ALA A 98 11.90 4.70 -9.96
CA ALA A 98 11.30 6.02 -9.97
C ALA A 98 12.36 7.08 -10.29
N SER A 99 12.00 8.06 -11.11
CA SER A 99 12.87 9.22 -11.32
C SER A 99 12.94 10.09 -10.05
N PRO A 100 13.95 10.98 -9.92
CA PRO A 100 14.09 11.81 -8.73
C PRO A 100 12.85 12.70 -8.45
N GLN A 101 12.20 13.20 -9.51
CA GLN A 101 11.01 14.06 -9.40
C GLN A 101 9.68 13.30 -9.45
N GLN A 102 9.72 11.97 -9.68
CA GLN A 102 8.50 11.19 -9.74
C GLN A 102 7.85 11.10 -8.36
N ALA A 103 6.55 11.41 -8.32
CA ALA A 103 5.70 11.16 -7.15
C ALA A 103 5.51 9.66 -6.93
N LEU A 104 5.56 9.26 -5.67
CA LEU A 104 5.30 7.89 -5.22
C LEU A 104 4.03 7.90 -4.39
N ASP A 105 3.22 6.86 -4.50
CA ASP A 105 2.09 6.68 -3.60
C ASP A 105 2.63 6.19 -2.25
N ILE A 106 2.24 6.85 -1.17
CA ILE A 106 2.68 6.53 0.19
C ILE A 106 1.50 5.99 0.98
N LEU A 107 1.60 4.73 1.40
CA LEU A 107 0.63 4.11 2.30
C LEU A 107 1.20 3.98 3.71
N LEU A 108 0.39 4.32 4.70
CA LEU A 108 0.68 4.08 6.12
C LEU A 108 -0.11 2.87 6.60
N VAL A 109 0.55 1.94 7.27
CA VAL A 109 -0.11 0.79 7.89
C VAL A 109 -0.75 1.22 9.21
N LEU A 110 -1.98 0.77 9.42
CA LEU A 110 -2.76 1.09 10.61
C LEU A 110 -2.72 -0.04 11.63
N THR A 111 -2.64 0.34 12.90
CA THR A 111 -2.88 -0.54 14.04
C THR A 111 -4.23 -0.18 14.66
N ILE A 112 -5.16 -1.13 14.67
CA ILE A 112 -6.51 -0.93 15.18
C ILE A 112 -6.64 -1.73 16.48
N PRO A 113 -6.70 -1.09 17.65
CA PRO A 113 -6.97 -1.77 18.90
C PRO A 113 -8.29 -2.53 18.85
N LYS A 114 -8.33 -3.70 19.47
CA LYS A 114 -9.58 -4.46 19.62
C LYS A 114 -10.56 -3.63 20.45
N ASP A 115 -11.80 -3.53 19.99
CA ASP A 115 -12.90 -2.83 20.66
C ASP A 115 -12.71 -1.31 20.86
N ASN A 116 -11.66 -0.70 20.26
CA ASN A 116 -11.44 0.75 20.28
C ASN A 116 -10.91 1.24 18.92
N ILE A 117 -11.82 1.60 18.03
CA ILE A 117 -11.49 2.12 16.69
C ILE A 117 -10.90 3.54 16.78
N GLU A 118 -11.35 4.35 17.72
CA GLU A 118 -10.86 5.73 17.91
C GLU A 118 -9.39 5.76 18.35
N GLY A 119 -8.92 4.71 19.03
CA GLY A 119 -7.51 4.51 19.38
C GLY A 119 -6.62 4.00 18.24
N MET A 120 -7.11 3.98 16.99
CA MET A 120 -6.31 3.55 15.85
C MET A 120 -5.12 4.47 15.59
N THR A 121 -3.97 3.88 15.30
CA THR A 121 -2.74 4.60 14.98
C THR A 121 -2.22 4.24 13.59
N ALA A 122 -1.45 5.13 12.98
CA ALA A 122 -0.75 4.96 11.72
C ALA A 122 0.77 4.91 11.97
N ASN A 123 1.46 4.01 11.26
CA ASN A 123 2.91 3.90 11.37
C ASN A 123 3.62 4.84 10.39
N LEU A 124 4.00 6.04 10.85
CA LEU A 124 4.80 7.00 10.07
C LEU A 124 6.28 6.63 10.00
N MET A 125 6.74 5.71 10.85
CA MET A 125 8.13 5.24 10.84
C MET A 125 8.39 4.19 9.74
N GLY A 126 7.35 3.51 9.26
CA GLY A 126 7.46 2.43 8.28
C GLY A 126 6.49 2.53 7.11
N PRO A 127 6.41 3.67 6.39
CA PRO A 127 5.54 3.82 5.22
C PRO A 127 5.87 2.80 4.12
N VAL A 128 4.87 2.46 3.32
CA VAL A 128 5.03 1.71 2.07
C VAL A 128 5.04 2.70 0.92
N ALA A 129 6.20 2.90 0.30
CA ALA A 129 6.35 3.71 -0.90
C ALA A 129 6.11 2.84 -2.14
N ILE A 130 5.28 3.32 -3.06
CA ILE A 130 4.83 2.57 -4.24
C ILE A 130 5.07 3.40 -5.49
N ASN A 131 5.71 2.81 -6.49
CA ASN A 131 5.71 3.33 -7.85
C ASN A 131 4.54 2.69 -8.61
N PRO A 132 3.41 3.39 -8.83
CA PRO A 132 2.23 2.80 -9.46
C PRO A 132 2.47 2.43 -10.93
N GLN A 133 3.38 3.12 -11.63
CA GLN A 133 3.69 2.85 -13.04
C GLN A 133 4.49 1.55 -13.20
N LYS A 134 5.36 1.24 -12.24
CA LYS A 134 6.23 0.05 -12.26
C LYS A 134 5.68 -1.09 -11.40
N ARG A 135 4.71 -0.78 -10.54
CA ARG A 135 4.12 -1.68 -9.54
C ARG A 135 5.18 -2.29 -8.63
N LEU A 136 6.16 -1.46 -8.29
CA LEU A 136 7.20 -1.78 -7.33
C LEU A 136 6.91 -1.03 -6.05
N ALA A 137 7.13 -1.68 -4.92
CA ALA A 137 6.94 -1.08 -3.61
C ALA A 137 8.06 -1.45 -2.64
N LYS A 138 8.23 -0.64 -1.61
CA LYS A 138 9.16 -0.91 -0.51
C LYS A 138 8.61 -0.34 0.78
N GLN A 139 8.75 -1.09 1.87
CA GLN A 139 8.56 -0.53 3.19
C GLN A 139 9.83 0.24 3.57
N VAL A 140 9.72 1.54 3.75
CA VAL A 140 10.85 2.43 4.02
C VAL A 140 10.90 2.72 5.50
N LEU A 141 12.03 2.40 6.13
CA LEU A 141 12.25 2.71 7.54
C LEU A 141 12.72 4.17 7.66
N GLN A 142 12.01 4.95 8.45
CA GLN A 142 12.34 6.33 8.78
C GLN A 142 13.07 6.39 10.14
N ASP A 143 13.70 7.54 10.41
CA ASP A 143 14.36 7.78 11.70
C ASP A 143 13.31 7.86 12.84
N PRO A 144 13.45 7.05 13.91
CA PRO A 144 12.55 7.09 15.06
C PRO A 144 12.59 8.41 15.84
N VAL A 145 13.61 9.25 15.66
CA VAL A 145 13.66 10.61 16.24
C VAL A 145 12.71 11.55 15.52
N SER A 146 12.50 11.33 14.22
CA SER A 146 11.72 12.23 13.35
C SER A 146 10.27 11.79 13.17
N TYR A 147 9.96 10.50 13.37
CA TYR A 147 8.64 9.94 13.04
C TYR A 147 8.11 8.96 14.07
N ASP A 148 6.81 9.05 14.34
CA ASP A 148 6.10 8.20 15.30
C ASP A 148 5.53 6.93 14.63
N ALA A 149 5.79 5.77 15.22
CA ALA A 149 5.21 4.50 14.79
C ALA A 149 3.72 4.35 15.19
N CYS A 150 3.24 5.18 16.13
CA CYS A 150 1.92 5.14 16.72
C CYS A 150 1.17 6.47 16.56
N TRP A 151 1.29 7.13 15.40
CA TRP A 151 0.63 8.40 15.15
C TRP A 151 -0.91 8.28 15.21
N PRO A 152 -1.62 9.04 16.06
CA PRO A 152 -3.08 8.94 16.19
C PRO A 152 -3.80 9.25 14.87
N VAL A 153 -4.75 8.38 14.46
CA VAL A 153 -5.57 8.64 13.26
C VAL A 153 -6.72 9.59 13.57
N PHE A 154 -7.30 9.48 14.77
CA PHE A 154 -8.32 10.39 15.27
C PHE A 154 -7.66 11.32 16.28
N THR A 155 -7.71 12.63 16.03
CA THR A 155 -7.42 13.63 17.05
C THR A 155 -8.65 13.75 17.93
N GLN A 156 -8.50 13.63 19.25
CA GLN A 156 -9.55 14.08 20.15
C GLN A 156 -9.69 15.59 19.95
N ASP A 157 -10.89 16.07 19.65
CA ASP A 157 -11.18 17.50 19.70
C ASP A 157 -10.90 17.94 21.14
N THR A 158 -9.75 18.57 21.36
CA THR A 158 -9.53 19.33 22.59
C THR A 158 -10.43 20.54 22.44
N ALA A 159 -11.63 20.47 23.01
CA ALA A 159 -12.49 21.62 23.15
C ALA A 159 -11.67 22.72 23.86
N GLU A 160 -11.42 23.82 23.16
CA GLU A 160 -10.95 25.08 23.75
C GLU A 160 -11.95 25.62 24.79
#